data_AF-A0AAW3PVA1-F1
#
_entry.id   AF-A0AAW3PVA1-F1
#
_cell.length_a   1.000
_cell.length_b   1.000
_cell.length_c   1.000
_cell.angle_alpha   90.00
_cell.angle_beta   90.00
_cell.angle_gamma   90.00
#
_symmetry.space_group_name_H-M   'P 1'
#
loop_
_entity.id
_entity.type
_entity.pdbx_description
1 polymer ?
#
loop_
_entity_poly.entity_id
_entity_poly.type
_entity_poly.pdbx_seq_one_letter_code
_entity_poly.pdbx_strand_id
1 'polypeptide(L)'
;MTPLQVVQSLDALTHAIEAAVARADWSEAVRAAETRSAFIVALAPDQPDEVVSALMKVQEIDVRISTVARDTLEALIAEGWMALHAARTTTNALRARQRSLDAGAAATRH
;
A
#
# COMPACT_ATOMS: atom_id res chain seq x y z
N MET A 1 -15.61 23.55 -16.04
CA MET A 1 -14.17 23.35 -16.30
C MET A 1 -14.00 22.95 -17.76
N THR A 2 -12.91 23.38 -18.40
CA THR A 2 -12.56 22.93 -19.75
C THR A 2 -11.95 21.53 -19.71
N PRO A 3 -11.98 20.74 -20.80
CA PRO A 3 -11.30 19.45 -20.87
C PRO A 3 -9.81 19.51 -20.51
N LEU A 4 -9.13 20.57 -20.94
CA LEU A 4 -7.72 20.81 -20.59
C LEU A 4 -7.51 20.98 -19.07
N GLN A 5 -8.41 21.69 -18.39
CA GLN A 5 -8.35 21.85 -16.93
C GLN A 5 -8.60 20.54 -16.18
N VAL A 6 -9.48 19.67 -16.71
CA VAL A 6 -9.72 18.33 -16.15
C VAL A 6 -8.44 17.50 -16.22
N VAL A 7 -7.80 17.46 -17.38
CA VAL A 7 -6.54 16.72 -17.60
C VAL A 7 -5.40 17.23 -16.73
N GLN A 8 -5.24 18.55 -16.61
CA GLN A 8 -4.22 19.14 -15.74
C GLN A 8 -4.44 18.75 -14.27
N SER A 9 -5.70 18.70 -13.84
CA SER A 9 -6.05 18.26 -12.48
C SER A 9 -5.75 16.77 -12.29
N LEU A 10 -6.06 15.93 -13.30
CA LEU A 10 -5.73 14.51 -13.30
C LEU A 10 -4.22 14.29 -13.21
N ASP A 11 -3.44 14.99 -14.02
CA ASP A 11 -1.98 14.89 -14.04
C ASP A 11 -1.36 15.29 -12.69
N ALA A 12 -1.77 16.42 -12.13
CA ALA A 12 -1.29 16.88 -10.83
C ALA A 12 -1.62 15.89 -9.70
N LEU A 13 -2.85 15.37 -9.67
CA LEU A 13 -3.27 14.39 -8.67
C LEU A 13 -2.57 13.04 -8.85
N THR A 14 -2.30 12.62 -10.08
CA THR A 14 -1.52 11.40 -10.36
C THR A 14 -0.10 11.51 -9.82
N HIS A 15 0.58 12.64 -10.01
CA HIS A 15 1.90 12.86 -9.42
C HIS A 15 1.85 12.94 -7.89
N ALA A 16 0.78 13.51 -7.31
CA ALA A 16 0.59 13.51 -5.86
C ALA A 16 0.46 12.09 -5.30
N ILE A 17 -0.31 11.22 -5.98
CA ILE A 17 -0.43 9.80 -5.62
C ILE A 17 0.93 9.09 -5.76
N GLU A 18 1.65 9.29 -6.86
CA GLU A 18 2.98 8.69 -7.08
C GLU A 18 3.94 9.07 -5.95
N ALA A 19 3.98 10.35 -5.57
CA ALA A 19 4.82 10.84 -4.49
C ALA A 19 4.42 10.28 -3.11
N ALA A 20 3.12 10.12 -2.85
CA ALA A 20 2.61 9.54 -1.60
C ALA A 20 2.94 8.04 -1.50
N VAL A 21 2.72 7.29 -2.59
CA VAL A 21 3.06 5.86 -2.67
C VAL A 21 4.56 5.64 -2.50
N ALA A 22 5.41 6.47 -3.11
CA ALA A 22 6.87 6.39 -2.94
C ALA A 22 7.32 6.58 -1.48
N ARG A 23 6.51 7.27 -0.65
CA ARG A 23 6.77 7.47 0.79
C ARG A 23 6.00 6.50 1.69
N ALA A 24 5.26 5.55 1.12
CA ALA A 24 4.30 4.70 1.83
C ALA A 24 3.26 5.49 2.66
N ASP A 25 2.94 6.72 2.25
CA ASP A 25 1.90 7.55 2.84
C ASP A 25 0.54 7.15 2.24
N TRP A 26 0.04 5.99 2.66
CA TRP A 26 -1.16 5.37 2.08
C TRP A 26 -2.42 6.21 2.31
N SER A 27 -2.49 6.95 3.41
CA SER A 27 -3.62 7.83 3.70
C SER A 27 -3.69 8.96 2.68
N GLU A 28 -2.56 9.60 2.40
CA GLU A 28 -2.49 10.67 1.40
C GLU A 28 -2.71 10.13 -0.02
N ALA A 29 -2.16 8.96 -0.34
CA ALA A 29 -2.37 8.30 -1.64
C ALA A 29 -3.86 8.03 -1.89
N VAL A 30 -4.59 7.52 -0.90
CA VAL A 30 -6.05 7.28 -0.99
C VAL A 30 -6.80 8.60 -1.13
N ARG A 31 -6.52 9.61 -0.29
CA ARG A 31 -7.18 10.92 -0.36
C ARG A 31 -7.01 11.57 -1.73
N ALA A 32 -5.81 11.52 -2.30
CA ALA A 32 -5.52 12.05 -3.62
C ALA A 32 -6.23 11.24 -4.73
N ALA A 33 -6.27 9.91 -4.62
CA ALA A 33 -6.99 9.03 -5.56
C ALA A 33 -8.50 9.26 -5.54
N GLU A 34 -9.11 9.39 -4.36
CA GLU A 34 -10.53 9.73 -4.21
C GLU A 34 -10.83 11.09 -4.83
N THR A 35 -9.99 12.09 -4.58
CA THR A 35 -10.10 13.43 -5.20
C THR A 35 -9.99 13.32 -6.72
N ARG A 36 -9.07 12.48 -7.23
CA ARG A 36 -8.86 12.26 -8.67
C ARG A 36 -10.07 11.61 -9.35
N SER A 37 -10.77 10.73 -8.65
CA SER A 37 -11.92 9.98 -9.21
C SER A 37 -13.00 10.91 -9.78
N ALA A 38 -13.27 12.04 -9.14
CA ALA A 38 -14.25 13.03 -9.60
C ALA A 38 -13.88 13.62 -10.97
N PHE A 39 -12.60 13.81 -11.24
CA PHE A 39 -12.12 14.33 -12.53
C PHE A 39 -12.16 13.28 -13.64
N ILE A 40 -11.95 11.99 -13.30
CA ILE A 40 -12.12 10.90 -14.28
C ILE A 40 -13.58 10.83 -14.75
N VAL A 41 -14.54 10.93 -13.82
CA VAL A 41 -15.97 10.92 -14.13
C VAL A 41 -16.38 12.14 -14.97
N ALA A 42 -15.66 13.25 -14.86
CA ALA A 42 -15.93 14.48 -15.62
C ALA A 42 -15.42 14.45 -17.08
N LEU A 43 -14.66 13.42 -17.47
CA LEU A 43 -14.18 13.28 -18.86
C LEU A 43 -15.33 12.87 -19.78
N ALA A 44 -15.54 13.64 -20.84
CA ALA A 44 -16.40 13.24 -21.96
C ALA A 44 -15.71 12.15 -22.81
N PRO A 45 -16.45 11.24 -23.48
CA PRO A 45 -15.85 10.21 -24.35
C PRO A 45 -15.09 10.77 -25.57
N ASP A 46 -15.54 11.88 -26.11
CA ASP A 46 -15.06 12.54 -27.32
C ASP A 46 -14.04 13.65 -27.00
N GLN A 47 -12.87 13.23 -26.52
CA GLN A 47 -11.79 14.16 -26.18
C GLN A 47 -10.98 14.62 -27.40
N PRO A 48 -10.46 15.86 -27.40
CA PRO A 48 -9.44 16.28 -28.36
C PRO A 48 -8.17 15.43 -28.29
N ASP A 49 -7.46 15.27 -29.41
CA ASP A 49 -6.23 14.45 -29.49
C ASP A 49 -5.16 14.85 -28.46
N GLU A 50 -5.04 16.14 -28.16
CA GLU A 50 -4.12 16.65 -27.14
C GLU A 50 -4.46 16.15 -25.73
N VAL A 51 -5.74 16.04 -25.41
CA VAL A 51 -6.24 15.52 -24.13
C VAL A 51 -6.01 14.02 -24.06
N VAL A 52 -6.31 13.29 -25.14
CA VAL A 52 -6.05 11.84 -25.22
C VAL A 52 -4.57 11.54 -24.99
N SER A 53 -3.68 12.30 -25.64
CA SER A 53 -2.23 12.15 -25.48
C SER A 53 -1.76 12.38 -24.04
N ALA A 54 -2.38 13.34 -23.33
CA ALA A 54 -2.07 13.59 -21.93
C ALA A 54 -2.63 12.49 -21.01
N LEU A 55 -3.82 11.97 -21.29
CA LEU A 55 -4.40 10.84 -20.55
C LEU A 55 -3.55 9.58 -20.68
N MET A 56 -2.94 9.33 -21.84
CA MET A 56 -2.00 8.21 -22.01
C MET A 56 -0.80 8.32 -21.07
N LYS A 57 -0.22 9.52 -20.90
CA LYS A 57 0.88 9.76 -19.96
C LYS A 57 0.45 9.53 -18.50
N VAL A 58 -0.75 9.99 -18.15
CA VAL A 58 -1.34 9.71 -16.83
C VAL A 58 -1.46 8.19 -16.59
N GLN A 59 -1.90 7.44 -17.60
CA GLN A 59 -2.03 5.99 -17.49
C GLN A 59 -0.69 5.27 -17.32
N GLU A 60 0.38 5.74 -17.96
CA GLU A 60 1.73 5.20 -17.74
C GLU A 60 2.18 5.38 -16.29
N ILE A 61 1.89 6.53 -15.68
CA ILE A 61 2.18 6.78 -14.26
C ILE A 61 1.32 5.86 -13.38
N ASP A 62 0.03 5.67 -13.70
CA ASP A 62 -0.86 4.78 -12.95
C ASP A 62 -0.34 3.34 -12.90
N VAL A 63 0.24 2.85 -13.99
CA VAL A 63 0.87 1.51 -14.03
C VAL A 63 2.08 1.45 -13.09
N ARG A 64 2.91 2.49 -13.05
CA ARG A 64 4.04 2.56 -12.11
C ARG A 64 3.58 2.61 -10.67
N ILE A 65 2.60 3.47 -10.35
CA ILE A 65 1.98 3.57 -9.03
C ILE A 65 1.48 2.19 -8.58
N SER A 66 0.71 1.51 -9.43
CA SER A 66 0.13 0.20 -9.12
C SER A 66 1.19 -0.88 -8.90
N THR A 67 2.33 -0.78 -9.60
CA THR A 67 3.46 -1.70 -9.44
C THR A 67 4.13 -1.48 -8.09
N VAL A 68 4.52 -0.25 -7.77
CA VAL A 68 5.16 0.09 -6.48
C VAL A 68 4.25 -0.25 -5.30
N ALA A 69 2.95 0.07 -5.39
CA ALA A 69 1.99 -0.25 -4.34
C ALA A 69 1.87 -1.76 -4.10
N ARG A 70 1.84 -2.56 -5.18
CA ARG A 70 1.80 -4.03 -5.09
C ARG A 70 3.06 -4.59 -4.46
N ASP A 71 4.23 -4.17 -4.96
CA ASP A 71 5.52 -4.64 -4.45
C ASP A 71 5.67 -4.33 -2.95
N THR A 72 5.20 -3.14 -2.54
CA THR A 72 5.22 -2.75 -1.12
C THR A 72 4.25 -3.59 -0.29
N LEU A 73 3.05 -3.88 -0.78
CA LEU A 73 2.09 -4.75 -0.10
C LEU A 73 2.65 -6.17 0.07
N GLU A 74 3.26 -6.73 -0.97
CA GLU A 74 3.87 -8.07 -0.94
C GLU A 74 4.99 -8.13 0.12
N ALA A 75 5.84 -7.11 0.18
CA ALA A 75 6.89 -7.00 1.19
C ALA A 75 6.30 -6.95 2.61
N LEU A 76 5.29 -6.10 2.86
CA LEU A 76 4.64 -5.97 4.16
C LEU A 76 3.97 -7.27 4.62
N ILE A 77 3.34 -8.01 3.70
CA ILE A 77 2.75 -9.32 4.00
C ILE A 77 3.84 -10.32 4.40
N ALA A 78 4.94 -10.37 3.65
CA ALA A 78 6.06 -11.25 3.96
C ALA A 78 6.67 -10.93 5.34
N GLU A 79 6.92 -9.65 5.63
CA GLU A 79 7.40 -9.19 6.92
C GLU A 79 6.45 -9.55 8.07
N GLY A 80 5.14 -9.35 7.87
CA GLY A 80 4.11 -9.72 8.83
C GLY A 80 4.11 -11.21 9.17
N TRP A 81 4.27 -12.08 8.16
CA TRP A 81 4.37 -13.52 8.37
C TRP A 81 5.63 -13.91 9.15
N MET A 82 6.78 -13.30 8.85
CA MET A 82 8.01 -13.55 9.60
C MET A 82 7.87 -13.12 11.07
N ALA A 83 7.30 -11.94 11.32
CA ALA A 83 7.09 -11.42 12.68
C ALA A 83 6.16 -12.34 13.48
N LEU A 84 5.06 -12.79 12.87
CA LEU A 84 4.13 -13.72 13.51
C LEU A 84 4.81 -15.06 13.83
N HIS A 85 5.59 -15.59 12.89
CA HIS A 85 6.33 -16.84 13.09
C HIS A 85 7.32 -16.70 14.25
N ALA A 86 8.11 -15.63 14.27
CA ALA A 86 9.08 -15.36 15.33
C ALA A 86 8.40 -15.24 16.70
N ALA A 87 7.30 -14.47 16.79
CA ALA A 87 6.54 -14.30 18.03
C ALA A 87 6.00 -15.64 18.55
N ARG A 88 5.49 -16.49 17.66
CA ARG A 88 5.00 -17.83 18.01
C ARG A 88 6.12 -18.72 18.54
N THR A 89 7.28 -18.73 17.88
CA THR A 89 8.45 -19.51 18.30
C THR A 89 8.94 -19.08 19.68
N THR A 90 9.08 -17.77 19.92
CA THR A 90 9.46 -17.23 21.23
C THR A 90 8.45 -17.61 22.31
N THR A 91 7.15 -17.47 22.03
CA THR A 91 6.08 -17.83 22.97
C THR A 91 6.13 -19.33 23.34
N ASN A 92 6.35 -20.20 22.36
CA ASN A 92 6.46 -21.63 22.58
C ASN A 92 7.71 -22.00 23.40
N ALA A 93 8.85 -21.36 23.12
CA ALA A 93 10.08 -21.56 23.88
C ALA A 93 9.93 -21.16 25.35
N LEU A 94 9.27 -20.02 25.63
CA LEU A 94 8.97 -19.57 26.99
C LEU A 94 8.06 -20.58 27.72
N ARG A 95 7.00 -21.07 27.07
CA ARG A 95 6.12 -22.10 27.65
C ARG A 95 6.85 -23.41 27.94
N ALA A 96 7.71 -23.85 27.03
CA ALA A 96 8.51 -25.06 27.23
C ALA A 96 9.47 -24.91 28.41
N ARG A 97 10.15 -23.74 28.51
CA ARG A 97 11.03 -23.42 29.64
C ARG A 97 10.28 -23.41 30.96
N GLN A 98 9.10 -22.78 31.02
CA GLN A 98 8.28 -22.75 32.24
C GLN A 98 7.91 -24.16 32.70
N ARG A 99 7.40 -25.01 31.80
CA ARG A 99 7.06 -26.41 32.12
C ARG A 99 8.26 -27.19 32.66
N SER A 100 9.45 -26.97 32.09
CA SER A 100 10.68 -27.62 32.58
C SER A 100 11.04 -27.17 33.99
N LEU A 101 10.88 -25.88 34.31
CA LEU A 101 11.10 -25.35 35.67
C LEU A 101 10.09 -25.93 36.66
N ASP A 102 8.81 -25.97 36.29
CA ASP A 102 7.74 -26.52 37.14
C ASP A 102 7.95 -28.01 37.43
N ALA A 103 8.36 -28.79 36.42
CA ALA A 103 8.68 -30.21 36.57
C ALA A 103 9.91 -30.44 37.48
N GLY A 104 10.97 -29.64 37.32
CA GLY A 104 12.14 -29.70 38.19
C GLY A 104 11.83 -29.36 39.65
N ALA A 105 10.97 -28.36 39.88
CA ALA A 105 10.51 -27.97 41.21
C ALA A 105 9.58 -29.02 41.86
N ALA A 106 8.89 -29.86 41.08
CA ALA A 106 8.11 -30.97 41.60
C ALA A 106 9.00 -32.16 41.98
N ALA A 107 10.03 -32.47 41.18
CA ALA A 107 10.96 -33.57 41.43
C ALA A 107 11.84 -33.37 42.68
N THR A 108 12.12 -32.12 43.05
CA THR A 108 12.93 -31.76 44.25
C THR A 108 12.14 -31.75 45.56
N ARG A 109 10.81 -31.94 45.51
CA ARG A 109 9.92 -31.97 46.69
C ARG A 109 9.59 -33.38 47.19
N HIS A 110 10.09 -34.42 46.53
CA HIS A 110 9.96 -35.84 46.91
C HIS A 110 11.30 -36.39 47.40
#